data_AF-A0A510PES1-F1
#
_entry.id   AF-A0A510PES1-F1
#
_cell.length_a   1.000
_cell.length_b   1.000
_cell.length_c   1.000
_cell.angle_alpha   90.00
_cell.angle_beta   90.00
_cell.angle_gamma   90.00
#
_symmetry.space_group_name_H-M   'P 1'
#
loop_
_entity.id
_entity.type
_entity.pdbx_description
1 polymer ?
#
loop_
_entity_poly.entity_id
_entity_poly.type
_entity_poly.pdbx_seq_one_letter_code
_entity_poly.pdbx_strand_id
1 'polypeptide(L)'
;MTEAILRVVLINPQIPPNTGNIARTCAATRTELHLVGPLGFEISDRYLKRAGLDYWPYVKLMYHLTVDDFCAYQQKSGGRAIGFTVRGSSSYVEYSYQSRDWLLFGSETDGIPADLLNKCDDTVYIPMAEPGVRSLNLSVSVAIGLFEARRQLGFIR
;
A
#
# COMPACT_ATOMS: atom_id res chain seq x y z
N MET A 1 20.30 4.52 15.09
CA MET A 1 18.96 4.00 14.77
C MET A 1 18.70 4.28 13.31
N THR A 2 18.85 3.29 12.44
CA THR A 2 18.50 3.40 11.03
C THR A 2 17.00 3.65 10.94
N GLU A 3 16.60 4.77 10.32
CA GLU A 3 15.20 5.11 10.07
C GLU A 3 14.55 3.94 9.31
N ALA A 4 13.54 3.28 9.88
CA ALA A 4 12.88 2.17 9.20
C ALA A 4 12.03 2.66 8.02
N ILE A 5 12.25 2.06 6.85
CA ILE A 5 11.74 2.59 5.58
C ILE A 5 10.60 1.71 5.09
N LEU A 6 9.42 1.85 5.68
CA LEU A 6 8.22 1.22 5.14
C LEU A 6 7.85 1.85 3.80
N ARG A 7 7.23 1.07 2.91
CA ARG A 7 6.71 1.53 1.63
C ARG A 7 5.31 0.99 1.40
N VAL A 8 4.41 1.84 0.90
CA VAL A 8 3.08 1.42 0.46
C VAL A 8 3.10 1.27 -1.04
N VAL A 9 2.55 0.16 -1.54
CA VAL A 9 2.44 -0.11 -2.98
C VAL A 9 0.97 -0.36 -3.32
N LEU A 10 0.44 0.40 -4.28
CA LEU A 10 -0.89 0.18 -4.83
C LEU A 10 -0.77 -0.43 -6.22
N ILE A 11 -1.30 -1.64 -6.37
CA ILE A 11 -1.32 -2.38 -7.64
C ILE A 11 -2.64 -2.10 -8.37
N ASN A 12 -2.54 -1.47 -9.54
CA ASN A 12 -3.67 -1.13 -10.41
C ASN A 12 -4.82 -0.38 -9.69
N PRO A 13 -4.55 0.68 -8.90
CA PRO A 13 -5.61 1.37 -8.18
C PRO A 13 -6.61 2.00 -9.15
N GLN A 14 -7.91 1.84 -8.87
CA GLN A 14 -8.97 2.25 -9.80
C GLN A 14 -9.73 3.49 -9.34
N ILE A 15 -9.84 3.72 -8.02
CA ILE A 15 -10.69 4.78 -7.46
C ILE A 15 -9.81 5.96 -6.99
N PRO A 16 -9.78 7.10 -7.71
CA PRO A 16 -8.91 8.23 -7.38
C PRO A 16 -9.07 8.77 -5.94
N PRO A 17 -10.27 8.86 -5.35
CA PRO A 17 -10.44 9.24 -3.95
C PRO A 17 -9.64 8.38 -2.95
N ASN A 18 -9.54 7.06 -3.17
CA ASN A 18 -8.78 6.19 -2.28
C ASN A 18 -7.29 6.50 -2.37
N THR A 19 -6.75 6.63 -3.59
CA THR A 19 -5.35 7.02 -3.81
C THR A 19 -5.04 8.37 -3.18
N GLY A 20 -5.95 9.34 -3.28
CA GLY A 20 -5.83 10.64 -2.62
C GLY A 20 -5.68 10.49 -1.10
N ASN A 21 -6.59 9.77 -0.46
CA ASN A 21 -6.55 9.50 0.98
C ASN A 21 -5.26 8.77 1.39
N ILE A 22 -4.82 7.78 0.61
CA ILE A 22 -3.59 7.02 0.85
C ILE A 22 -2.36 7.92 0.73
N ALA A 23 -2.32 8.79 -0.28
CA ALA A 23 -1.24 9.76 -0.43
C ALA A 23 -1.18 10.73 0.76
N ARG A 24 -2.34 11.17 1.28
CA ARG A 24 -2.38 11.97 2.52
C ARG A 24 -1.77 11.24 3.70
N THR A 25 -2.16 9.98 3.88
CA THR A 25 -1.61 9.11 4.93
C THR A 25 -0.10 8.96 4.78
N CYS A 26 0.39 8.67 3.58
CA CYS A 26 1.81 8.52 3.29
C CYS A 26 2.60 9.81 3.54
N ALA A 27 2.07 10.97 3.17
CA ALA A 27 2.67 12.27 3.49
C ALA A 27 2.75 12.49 5.01
N ALA A 28 1.68 12.21 5.75
CA ALA A 28 1.64 12.38 7.20
C ALA A 28 2.62 11.45 7.93
N THR A 29 2.86 10.24 7.40
CA THR A 29 3.76 9.25 8.00
C THR A 29 5.18 9.29 7.44
N ARG A 30 5.45 10.17 6.46
CA ARG A 30 6.69 10.21 5.65
C ARG A 30 7.02 8.87 4.99
N THR A 31 6.00 8.11 4.63
CA THR A 31 6.10 6.81 3.97
C THR A 31 6.12 7.00 2.45
N GLU A 32 6.97 6.25 1.75
CA GLU A 32 6.99 6.27 0.28
C GLU A 32 5.75 5.58 -0.27
N LEU A 33 5.12 6.21 -1.27
CA LEU A 33 3.97 5.68 -1.99
C LEU A 33 4.40 5.26 -3.40
N HIS A 34 4.14 4.01 -3.74
CA HIS A 34 4.37 3.44 -5.05
C HIS A 34 3.03 3.17 -5.72
N LEU A 35 2.84 3.68 -6.92
CA LEU A 35 1.69 3.35 -7.77
C LEU A 35 2.17 2.47 -8.92
N VAL A 36 1.48 1.36 -9.15
CA VAL A 36 1.81 0.40 -10.21
C VAL A 36 0.64 0.34 -11.19
N GLY A 37 0.94 0.58 -12.46
CA GLY A 37 -0.05 0.65 -13.52
C GLY A 37 -0.53 -0.72 -14.05
N PRO A 38 -1.65 -0.72 -14.80
CA PRO A 38 -2.40 0.46 -15.25
C PRO A 38 -3.24 1.10 -14.13
N LEU A 39 -3.25 2.43 -14.07
CA LEU A 39 -4.09 3.19 -13.15
C LEU A 39 -5.49 3.36 -13.76
N GLY A 40 -6.54 3.21 -12.96
CA GLY A 40 -7.92 3.48 -13.40
C GLY A 40 -8.26 4.97 -13.52
N PHE A 41 -7.28 5.86 -13.33
CA PHE A 41 -7.42 7.31 -13.38
C PHE A 41 -6.14 7.96 -13.87
N GLU A 42 -6.26 9.18 -14.39
CA GLU A 42 -5.11 10.01 -14.72
C GLU A 42 -4.54 10.67 -13.48
N ILE A 43 -3.21 10.61 -13.31
CA ILE A 43 -2.47 11.48 -12.38
C ILE A 43 -2.37 12.87 -13.03
N SER A 44 -3.50 13.54 -13.22
CA SER A 44 -3.49 14.93 -13.67
C SER A 44 -3.69 15.87 -12.48
N ASP A 45 -3.05 17.04 -12.56
CA ASP A 45 -3.17 18.13 -11.59
C ASP A 45 -4.62 18.54 -11.28
N ARG A 46 -5.58 18.19 -12.15
CA ARG A 46 -6.98 18.54 -11.98
C ARG A 46 -7.67 17.73 -10.88
N TYR A 47 -7.29 16.47 -10.67
CA TYR A 47 -7.75 15.68 -9.52
C TYR A 47 -6.99 16.06 -8.24
N LEU A 48 -5.73 16.47 -8.37
CA LEU A 48 -4.90 17.00 -7.27
C LEU A 48 -5.42 18.34 -6.73
N LYS A 49 -5.94 19.22 -7.61
CA LYS A 49 -6.49 20.53 -7.24
C LYS A 49 -7.90 20.49 -6.63
N ARG A 50 -8.77 19.55 -7.01
CA ARG A 50 -10.16 19.51 -6.48
C ARG A 50 -10.25 18.95 -5.07
N ALA A 51 -9.25 18.23 -4.59
CA ALA A 51 -9.30 17.63 -3.27
C ALA A 51 -8.70 18.52 -2.15
N GLY A 52 -8.21 19.74 -2.47
CA GLY A 52 -7.70 20.69 -1.47
C GLY A 52 -6.42 20.20 -0.78
N LEU A 53 -5.52 19.59 -1.55
CA LEU A 53 -4.42 18.77 -1.02
C LEU A 53 -3.14 19.59 -0.84
N ASP A 54 -3.09 20.40 0.22
CA ASP A 54 -1.89 21.11 0.68
C ASP A 54 -0.70 20.18 0.99
N TYR A 55 -0.95 18.86 1.04
CA TYR A 55 0.04 17.86 1.40
C TYR A 55 0.81 17.25 0.22
N TRP A 56 0.36 17.44 -1.03
CA TRP A 56 0.95 16.78 -2.19
C TRP A 56 2.47 17.00 -2.35
N PRO A 57 3.01 18.21 -2.08
CA PRO A 57 4.45 18.43 -2.08
C PRO A 57 5.26 17.55 -1.11
N TYR A 58 4.61 16.96 -0.10
CA TYR A 58 5.24 16.07 0.88
C TYR A 58 5.10 14.58 0.52
N VAL A 59 4.36 14.23 -0.53
CA VAL A 59 4.19 12.85 -0.97
C VAL A 59 5.43 12.40 -1.73
N LYS A 60 6.18 11.46 -1.16
CA LYS A 60 7.25 10.75 -1.86
C LYS A 60 6.63 9.69 -2.77
N LEU A 61 6.30 10.09 -4.00
CA LEU A 61 5.60 9.26 -4.99
C LEU A 61 6.58 8.64 -5.99
N MET A 62 6.44 7.33 -6.24
CA MET A 62 7.07 6.63 -7.35
C MET A 62 5.99 5.99 -8.22
N TYR A 63 6.08 6.13 -9.54
CA TYR A 63 5.15 5.49 -10.48
C TYR A 63 5.89 4.44 -11.31
N HIS A 64 5.32 3.23 -11.37
CA HIS A 64 5.78 2.10 -12.18
C HIS A 64 4.72 1.84 -13.25
N LEU A 65 5.15 1.80 -14.51
CA LEU A 65 4.20 1.63 -15.63
C LEU A 65 3.56 0.24 -15.61
N THR A 66 4.34 -0.78 -15.25
CA THR A 66 3.91 -2.18 -15.20
C THR A 66 4.31 -2.85 -13.88
N VAL A 67 3.68 -4.00 -13.58
CA VAL A 67 4.06 -4.86 -12.46
C VAL A 67 5.51 -5.33 -12.59
N ASP A 68 5.99 -5.62 -13.80
CA ASP A 68 7.36 -6.07 -14.02
C ASP A 68 8.39 -4.96 -13.72
N ASP A 69 8.09 -3.71 -14.07
CA ASP A 69 8.93 -2.55 -13.71
C ASP A 69 9.03 -2.42 -12.19
N PHE A 70 7.90 -2.57 -11.49
CA PHE A 70 7.85 -2.57 -10.04
C PHE A 70 8.68 -3.71 -9.44
N CYS A 71 8.51 -4.95 -9.93
CA CYS A 71 9.27 -6.10 -9.44
C CYS A 71 10.77 -5.91 -9.64
N ALA A 72 11.20 -5.42 -10.80
CA ALA A 72 12.61 -5.13 -11.07
C ALA A 72 13.16 -4.05 -10.13
N TYR A 73 12.36 -3.03 -9.81
CA TYR A 73 12.74 -1.99 -8.86
C TYR A 73 12.83 -2.51 -7.42
N GLN A 74 11.83 -3.27 -6.97
CA GLN A 74 11.77 -3.84 -5.62
C GLN A 74 12.92 -4.82 -5.40
N GLN A 75 13.24 -5.67 -6.38
CA GLN A 75 14.38 -6.59 -6.31
C GLN A 75 15.71 -5.86 -6.11
N LYS A 76 15.95 -4.77 -6.85
CA LYS A 76 17.15 -3.94 -6.68
C LYS A 76 17.20 -3.22 -5.34
N SER A 77 16.04 -2.83 -4.82
CA SER A 77 15.92 -2.09 -3.56
C SER A 77 15.96 -3.00 -2.32
N GLY A 78 15.65 -4.29 -2.48
CA GLY A 78 15.52 -5.26 -1.39
C GLY A 78 14.35 -4.98 -0.44
N GLY A 79 14.19 -5.85 0.57
CA GLY A 79 13.06 -5.81 1.50
C GLY A 79 11.92 -6.74 1.08
N ARG A 80 11.13 -7.20 2.05
CA ARG A 80 10.09 -8.23 1.83
C ARG A 80 8.83 -7.62 1.25
N ALA A 81 8.20 -8.29 0.29
CA ALA A 81 6.89 -7.96 -0.25
C ALA A 81 5.79 -8.66 0.55
N ILE A 82 4.98 -7.87 1.26
CA ILE A 82 3.89 -8.35 2.10
C ILE A 82 2.56 -8.02 1.42
N GLY A 83 1.91 -9.05 0.89
CA GLY A 83 0.64 -8.91 0.17
C GLY A 83 -0.56 -8.85 1.12
N PHE A 84 -1.30 -7.75 1.13
CA PHE A 84 -2.58 -7.66 1.83
C PHE A 84 -3.71 -8.22 0.96
N THR A 85 -4.35 -9.29 1.42
CA THR A 85 -5.42 -9.98 0.70
C THR A 85 -6.36 -10.67 1.68
N VAL A 86 -7.64 -10.81 1.31
CA VAL A 86 -8.62 -11.54 2.13
C VAL A 86 -8.32 -13.04 2.25
N ARG A 87 -7.42 -13.56 1.42
CA ARG A 87 -6.93 -14.95 1.44
C ARG A 87 -5.52 -15.07 2.01
N GLY A 88 -5.11 -14.13 2.87
CA GLY A 88 -3.77 -14.11 3.45
C GLY A 88 -3.50 -15.32 4.34
N SER A 89 -2.24 -15.71 4.47
CA SER A 89 -1.84 -16.87 5.29
C SER A 89 -1.82 -16.58 6.79
N SER A 90 -1.77 -15.30 7.20
CA SER A 90 -1.71 -14.89 8.61
C SER A 90 -2.46 -13.58 8.86
N SER A 91 -2.85 -13.34 10.12
CA SER A 91 -3.47 -12.09 10.52
C SER A 91 -2.44 -10.94 10.49
N TYR A 92 -2.83 -9.77 9.99
CA TYR A 92 -1.93 -8.61 9.91
C TYR A 92 -1.37 -8.16 11.27
N VAL A 93 -2.05 -8.42 12.39
CA VAL A 93 -1.55 -8.07 13.73
C VAL A 93 -0.61 -9.11 14.33
N GLU A 94 -0.66 -10.35 13.85
CA GLU A 94 0.23 -11.43 14.30
C GLU A 94 1.52 -11.47 13.46
N TYR A 95 1.46 -10.92 12.24
CA TYR A 95 2.61 -10.79 11.38
C TYR A 95 3.68 -9.88 12.00
N SER A 96 4.95 -10.29 11.90
CA SER A 96 6.09 -9.55 12.44
C SER A 96 6.72 -8.68 11.35
N TYR A 97 6.36 -7.40 11.33
CA TYR A 97 6.87 -6.43 10.38
C TYR A 97 8.34 -6.06 10.66
N GLN A 98 9.07 -5.79 9.58
CA GLN A 98 10.47 -5.39 9.60
C GLN A 98 10.68 -4.06 8.91
N SER A 99 11.80 -3.43 9.21
CA SER A 99 12.29 -2.29 8.45
C SER A 99 12.45 -2.70 6.98
N ARG A 100 12.04 -1.81 6.06
CA ARG A 100 12.11 -2.02 4.60
C ARG A 100 11.05 -2.94 4.01
N ASP A 101 10.05 -3.38 4.79
CA ASP A 101 8.91 -4.10 4.24
C ASP A 101 8.12 -3.23 3.25
N TRP A 102 7.67 -3.89 2.18
CA TRP A 102 6.79 -3.36 1.16
C TRP A 102 5.38 -3.86 1.44
N LEU A 103 4.46 -2.95 1.74
CA LEU A 103 3.07 -3.27 2.01
C LEU A 103 2.29 -3.15 0.70
N LEU A 104 1.97 -4.28 0.07
CA LEU A 104 1.31 -4.34 -1.22
C LEU A 104 -0.20 -4.44 -1.03
N PHE A 105 -0.94 -3.59 -1.74
CA PHE A 105 -2.39 -3.58 -1.78
C PHE A 105 -2.87 -3.59 -3.22
N GLY A 106 -3.86 -4.42 -3.50
CA GLY A 106 -4.44 -4.56 -4.82
C GLY A 106 -5.50 -3.52 -5.15
N SER A 107 -6.06 -3.64 -6.36
CA SER A 107 -7.20 -2.81 -6.77
C SER A 107 -8.42 -3.11 -5.92
N GLU A 108 -9.37 -2.17 -5.90
CA GLU A 108 -10.60 -2.30 -5.12
C GLU A 108 -11.50 -3.45 -5.61
N THR A 109 -11.41 -3.79 -6.89
CA THR A 109 -12.25 -4.82 -7.53
C THR A 109 -11.62 -6.19 -7.49
N ASP A 110 -10.36 -6.29 -7.89
CA ASP A 110 -9.71 -7.56 -8.23
C ASP A 110 -8.63 -7.95 -7.21
N GLY A 111 -8.24 -7.02 -6.33
CA GLY A 111 -7.15 -7.23 -5.41
C GLY A 111 -5.80 -7.34 -6.13
N ILE A 112 -4.87 -8.08 -5.52
CA ILE A 112 -3.52 -8.30 -6.08
C ILE A 112 -3.63 -9.43 -7.11
N PRO A 113 -3.13 -9.27 -8.35
CA PRO A 113 -3.09 -10.33 -9.35
C PRO A 113 -2.42 -11.59 -8.79
N ALA A 114 -2.97 -12.78 -9.08
CA ALA A 114 -2.50 -14.05 -8.51
C ALA A 114 -1.00 -14.28 -8.75
N ASP A 115 -0.50 -13.97 -9.94
CA ASP A 115 0.91 -14.12 -10.29
C ASP A 115 1.84 -13.23 -9.47
N LEU A 116 1.37 -12.04 -9.07
CA LEU A 116 2.12 -11.15 -8.18
C LEU A 116 1.99 -11.58 -6.72
N LEU A 117 0.81 -12.05 -6.31
CA LEU A 117 0.57 -12.55 -4.96
C LEU A 117 1.47 -13.76 -4.66
N ASN A 118 1.66 -14.66 -5.64
CA ASN A 118 2.57 -15.80 -5.54
C ASN A 118 4.06 -15.42 -5.48
N LYS A 119 4.42 -14.19 -5.86
CA LYS A 119 5.78 -13.64 -5.75
C LYS A 119 6.02 -12.88 -4.45
N CYS A 120 4.98 -12.65 -3.63
CA CYS A 120 5.14 -12.01 -2.34
C CYS A 120 5.88 -12.96 -1.38
N ASP A 121 6.72 -12.40 -0.50
CA ASP A 121 7.40 -13.16 0.54
C ASP A 121 6.39 -13.73 1.54
N ASP A 122 5.38 -12.93 1.89
CA ASP A 122 4.30 -13.32 2.79
C ASP A 122 2.97 -12.67 2.38
N THR A 123 1.86 -13.22 2.88
CA THR A 123 0.53 -12.63 2.69
C THR A 123 -0.20 -12.51 4.03
N VAL A 124 -0.89 -11.39 4.21
CA VAL A 124 -1.62 -11.10 5.44
C VAL A 124 -3.06 -10.70 5.13
N TYR A 125 -3.97 -10.96 6.07
CA TYR A 125 -5.36 -10.53 5.99
C TYR A 125 -5.75 -9.64 7.18
N ILE A 126 -6.76 -8.80 6.96
CA ILE A 126 -7.41 -8.02 8.02
C ILE A 126 -8.68 -8.79 8.45
N PRO A 127 -8.81 -9.24 9.71
CA PRO A 127 -10.00 -9.91 10.19
C PRO A 127 -11.25 -9.04 10.02
N MET A 128 -12.33 -9.63 9.51
CA MET A 128 -13.64 -8.98 9.37
C MET A 128 -14.70 -9.89 10.03
N ALA A 129 -15.53 -9.30 10.90
CA ALA A 129 -16.52 -10.07 11.67
C ALA A 129 -17.83 -10.31 10.91
N GLU A 130 -18.22 -9.41 10.01
CA GLU A 130 -19.48 -9.48 9.26
C GLU A 130 -19.30 -10.29 7.97
N PRO A 131 -19.91 -11.49 7.83
CA PRO A 131 -19.71 -12.36 6.66
C PRO A 131 -20.17 -11.75 5.32
N GLY A 132 -21.13 -10.80 5.35
CA GLY A 132 -21.59 -10.11 4.15
C GLY A 132 -20.60 -9.07 3.60
N VAL A 133 -19.60 -8.66 4.39
CA VAL A 133 -18.61 -7.65 3.98
C VAL A 133 -17.41 -8.33 3.33
N ARG A 134 -17.28 -8.15 2.00
CA ARG A 134 -16.24 -8.79 1.19
C ARG A 134 -14.84 -8.21 1.40
N SER A 135 -14.76 -6.91 1.69
CA SER A 135 -13.50 -6.21 1.91
C SER A 135 -13.75 -4.84 2.55
N LEU A 136 -12.71 -4.33 3.20
CA LEU A 136 -12.66 -2.93 3.62
C LEU A 136 -12.34 -2.01 2.44
N ASN A 137 -12.68 -0.73 2.58
CA ASN A 137 -12.20 0.30 1.67
C ASN A 137 -10.66 0.28 1.59
N LEU A 138 -10.09 0.43 0.39
CA LEU A 138 -8.64 0.34 0.16
C LEU A 138 -7.83 1.31 1.03
N SER A 139 -8.28 2.57 1.15
CA SER A 139 -7.56 3.56 1.96
C SER A 139 -7.58 3.23 3.46
N VAL A 140 -8.66 2.59 3.94
CA VAL A 140 -8.77 2.08 5.31
C VAL A 140 -7.82 0.90 5.51
N SER A 141 -7.81 -0.06 4.60
CA SER A 141 -6.91 -1.22 4.64
C SER A 141 -5.43 -0.80 4.69
N VAL A 142 -5.05 0.18 3.86
CA VAL A 142 -3.70 0.75 3.84
C VAL A 142 -3.35 1.41 5.16
N ALA A 143 -4.25 2.23 5.71
CA ALA A 143 -4.02 2.89 6.99
C ALA A 143 -3.85 1.87 8.13
N ILE A 144 -4.69 0.83 8.19
CA ILE A 144 -4.61 -0.24 9.20
C ILE A 144 -3.26 -0.96 9.12
N GLY A 145 -2.88 -1.45 7.93
CA GLY A 145 -1.63 -2.19 7.74
C GLY A 145 -0.40 -1.33 8.01
N LEU A 146 -0.39 -0.09 7.52
CA LEU A 146 0.71 0.84 7.72
C LEU A 146 0.88 1.22 9.18
N PHE A 147 -0.19 1.57 9.89
CA PHE A 147 -0.09 1.99 11.29
C PHE A 147 0.26 0.81 12.21
N GLU A 148 -0.17 -0.41 11.93
CA GLU A 148 0.27 -1.58 12.70
C GLU A 148 1.76 -1.86 12.50
N ALA A 149 2.23 -1.88 11.26
CA ALA A 149 3.66 -2.02 10.98
C ALA A 149 4.47 -0.91 11.67
N ARG A 150 3.97 0.33 11.65
CA ARG A 150 4.61 1.46 12.35
C ARG A 150 4.60 1.31 13.87
N ARG A 151 3.53 0.78 14.45
CA ARG A 151 3.44 0.49 15.88
C ARG A 151 4.50 -0.53 16.29
N GLN A 152 4.60 -1.65 15.55
CA GLN A 152 5.61 -2.69 15.82
C GLN A 152 7.04 -2.15 15.70
N LEU A 153 7.29 -1.26 14.73
CA LEU A 153 8.60 -0.64 14.50
C LEU A 153 8.89 0.55 15.43
N GLY A 154 8.00 0.88 16.38
CA GLY A 154 8.24 1.92 17.39
C GLY A 154 8.14 3.36 16.88
N PHE A 155 7.43 3.59 15.77
CA PHE A 155 7.23 4.92 15.18
C PHE A 155 6.06 5.72 15.76
N ILE A 156 5.18 5.04 16.47
CA ILE A 156 4.04 5.64 17.15
C ILE A 156 4.41 5.62 18.64
N ARG A 157 4.73 6.80 19.17
CA ARG A 157 4.99 7.02 20.60
C ARG A 157 3.86 7.85 21.18
#